data_AF-A0A7G2TI75-F1
#
_entry.id   AF-A0A7G2TI75-F1
#
_cell.length_a   1.000
_cell.length_b   1.000
_cell.length_c   1.000
_cell.angle_alpha   90.00
_cell.angle_beta   90.00
_cell.angle_gamma   90.00
#
_symmetry.space_group_name_H-M   'P 1'
#
loop_
_entity.id
_entity.type
_entity.pdbx_description
1 polymer ?
#
loop_
_entity_poly.entity_id
_entity_poly.type
_entity_poly.pdbx_seq_one_letter_code
_entity_poly.pdbx_strand_id
1 'polypeptide(L)' 'MPDPVTDGWPLLHETGVPLLYEDGTPILMSAQWLCVFGDEPPSETLRGMTFTKSFSVWVMP' A
#
# COMPACT_ATOMS: atom_id res chain seq x y z
N MET A 1 19.80 -3.04 13.73
CA MET A 1 18.59 -3.47 13.00
C MET A 1 17.89 -2.19 12.57
N PRO A 2 17.62 -1.98 11.28
CA PRO A 2 16.96 -0.76 10.80
C PRO A 2 15.59 -0.61 11.47
N ASP A 3 15.25 0.61 11.84
CA ASP A 3 13.95 0.96 12.42
C ASP A 3 12.91 0.99 11.29
N PRO A 4 11.91 0.12 11.28
CA PRO A 4 11.01 0.05 10.13
C PRO A 4 10.10 1.26 9.94
N VAL A 5 9.95 2.10 10.97
CA VAL A 5 9.18 3.34 10.89
C VAL A 5 10.00 4.47 10.24
N THR A 6 11.32 4.47 10.46
CA THR A 6 12.23 5.51 9.96
C THR A 6 12.95 5.08 8.68
N ASP A 7 13.36 3.81 8.61
CA ASP A 7 14.17 3.21 7.56
C ASP A 7 13.34 2.36 6.56
N GLY A 8 12.04 2.15 6.81
CA GLY A 8 11.12 1.38 5.97
C GLY A 8 11.34 -0.14 5.99
N TRP A 9 10.36 -0.90 5.48
CA TRP A 9 10.46 -2.36 5.34
C TRP A 9 10.83 -2.74 3.90
N PRO A 10 11.83 -3.61 3.65
CA PRO A 10 12.06 -4.10 2.29
C PRO A 10 10.84 -4.87 1.81
N LEU A 11 10.34 -4.50 0.62
CA LEU A 11 9.33 -5.29 -0.08
C LEU A 11 9.98 -6.57 -0.55
N LEU A 12 9.48 -7.71 -0.07
CA LEU A 12 10.06 -9.02 -0.36
C LEU A 12 9.27 -9.73 -1.46
N HIS A 13 9.98 -10.48 -2.29
CA HIS A 13 9.43 -11.53 -3.13
C HIS A 13 8.91 -12.68 -2.26
N GLU A 14 8.11 -13.58 -2.83
CA GLU A 14 7.56 -14.76 -2.13
C GLU A 14 8.65 -15.68 -1.52
N THR A 15 9.87 -15.59 -2.04
CA THR A 15 11.05 -16.35 -1.58
C THR A 15 11.83 -15.64 -0.47
N GLY A 16 11.38 -14.46 -0.03
CA GLY A 16 12.02 -13.66 1.03
C GLY A 16 13.17 -12.75 0.56
N VAL A 17 13.43 -12.68 -0.75
CA VAL A 17 14.46 -11.79 -1.32
C VAL A 17 13.87 -10.40 -1.58
N PRO A 18 14.58 -9.29 -1.29
CA PRO A 18 14.08 -7.93 -1.58
C PRO A 18 13.83 -7.69 -3.07
N LEU A 19 12.74 -6.99 -3.37
CA LEU A 19 12.54 -6.34 -4.66
C LEU A 19 13.47 -5.14 -4.77
N LEU A 20 14.10 -4.97 -5.92
CA LEU A 20 15.09 -3.93 -6.18
C LEU A 20 14.62 -3.00 -7.30
N TYR A 21 15.02 -1.74 -7.25
CA TYR A 21 15.05 -0.86 -8.41
C TYR A 21 16.12 -1.31 -9.41
N GLU A 22 16.10 -0.74 -10.62
CA GLU A 22 17.07 -1.11 -11.67
C GLU A 22 18.54 -0.86 -11.29
N ASP A 23 18.79 0.08 -10.37
CA ASP A 23 20.12 0.39 -9.84
C ASP A 23 20.57 -0.55 -8.71
N GLY A 24 19.74 -1.54 -8.36
CA GLY A 24 20.00 -2.52 -7.30
C GLY A 24 19.63 -2.06 -5.90
N THR A 25 19.05 -0.87 -5.73
CA THR A 25 18.59 -0.41 -4.42
C THR A 25 17.28 -1.12 -4.01
N PRO A 26 17.11 -1.57 -2.76
CA PRO A 26 15.87 -2.20 -2.33
C PRO A 26 14.67 -1.23 -2.34
N ILE A 27 13.54 -1.73 -2.82
CA ILE A 27 12.26 -1.03 -2.70
C ILE A 27 11.78 -1.17 -1.25
N LEU A 28 11.51 -0.05 -0.61
CA LEU A 28 11.07 0.02 0.78
C LEU A 28 9.60 0.42 0.86
N MET A 29 8.83 -0.33 1.65
CA MET A 29 7.49 0.04 2.09
C MET A 29 7.60 1.05 3.22
N SER A 30 7.02 2.23 3.00
CA SER A 30 7.06 3.35 3.95
C SER A 30 6.10 3.16 5.13
N ALA A 31 4.98 2.47 4.92
CA ALA A 31 3.99 2.20 5.95
C ALA A 31 3.13 0.98 5.59
N GLN A 32 2.68 0.28 6.62
CA GLN A 32 1.58 -0.69 6.53
C GLN A 32 0.54 -0.29 7.57
N TRP A 33 -0.71 -0.11 7.11
CA TRP A 33 -1.82 0.28 7.96
C TRP A 33 -2.92 -0.77 7.91
N LEU A 34 -3.43 -1.12 9.09
CA LEU A 34 -4.70 -1.80 9.19
C LEU A 34 -5.79 -0.75 8.96
N CYS A 35 -6.56 -0.94 7.91
CA CYS A 35 -7.56 0.02 7.48
C CYS A 35 -8.95 -0.61 7.49
N VAL A 36 -9.93 0.16 7.95
CA VAL A 36 -11.36 -0.20 7.87
C VAL A 36 -12.02 0.68 6.82
N PHE A 37 -12.80 0.07 5.93
CA PHE A 37 -13.69 0.83 5.05
C PHE A 37 -14.66 1.62 5.91
N GLY A 38 -14.85 2.91 5.59
CA GLY A 38 -15.84 3.74 6.27
C GLY A 38 -17.26 3.18 6.16
N ASP A 39 -18.17 3.76 6.94
CA ASP A 39 -19.55 3.30 7.03
C ASP A 39 -20.32 3.40 5.71
N GLU A 40 -19.91 4.30 4.82
CA GLU A 40 -20.52 4.48 3.50
C GLU A 40 -19.92 3.52 2.47
N PRO A 41 -20.75 2.79 1.70
CA PRO A 41 -20.27 1.90 0.66
C PRO A 41 -19.53 2.70 -0.43
N PRO A 42 -18.52 2.10 -1.10
CA PRO A 42 -17.77 2.78 -2.15
C PRO A 42 -18.71 3.32 -3.23
N SER A 43 -18.59 4.61 -3.55
CA SER A 43 -19.32 5.17 -4.69
C SER A 43 -18.63 4.76 -5.99
N GLU A 44 -19.42 4.26 -6.93
CA GLU A 44 -18.95 3.80 -8.23
C GLU A 44 -19.51 4.71 -9.32
N THR A 45 -18.62 5.33 -10.09
CA THR A 45 -19.00 6.13 -11.26
C THR A 45 -18.43 5.48 -12.52
N LEU A 46 -19.32 5.14 -13.46
CA LEU A 46 -18.94 4.69 -14.79
C LEU A 46 -18.78 5.91 -15.71
N ARG A 47 -17.56 6.14 -16.22
CA ARG A 47 -17.31 7.11 -17.29
C ARG A 47 -16.79 6.35 -18.51
N GLY A 48 -17.68 6.02 -19.44
CA GLY A 48 -17.35 5.23 -20.62
C GLY A 48 -16.92 3.81 -20.24
N MET A 49 -15.64 3.48 -20.43
CA MET A 49 -15.04 2.18 -20.07
C MET A 49 -14.24 2.22 -18.75
N THR A 50 -14.20 3.37 -18.06
CA THR A 50 -13.44 3.54 -16.82
C THR A 50 -14.35 3.46 -15.61
N PHE A 51 -13.97 2.63 -14.64
CA PHE A 51 -14.60 2.53 -13.33
C PHE A 51 -13.77 3.33 -12.32
N THR A 52 -14.40 4.35 -11.73
CA THR A 52 -13.81 5.07 -10.59
C THR A 52 -14.52 4.62 -9.32
N LYS A 53 -13.78 4.05 -8.36
CA LYS A 53 -14.28 3.71 -7.02
C LYS A 53 -13.69 4.67 -6.01
N SER A 54 -14.55 5.31 -5.21
CA SER A 54 -14.15 6.22 -4.13
C SER A 54 -14.74 5.73 -2.81
N PHE A 55 -13.91 5.64 -1.77
CA PHE A 55 -14.34 5.25 -0.43
C PHE A 55 -13.48 5.93 0.63
N SER A 56 -14.07 6.13 1.81
CA SER A 56 -13.36 6.63 2.99
C SER A 56 -12.62 5.49 3.68
N VAL A 57 -11.42 5.77 4.19
CA VAL A 57 -10.60 4.80 4.92
C VAL A 57 -10.28 5.34 6.30
N TRP A 58 -10.48 4.51 7.33
CA TRP A 58 -10.03 4.80 8.69
C TRP A 58 -8.82 3.95 9.01
N VAL A 59 -7.72 4.60 9.40
CA VAL A 59 -6.51 3.92 9.89
C VAL A 59 -6.76 3.50 11.34
N MET A 60 -6.70 2.21 11.60
CA MET A 60 -6.87 1.65 12.94
C MET A 60 -5.57 1.81 13.75
N PRO A 61 -5.66 1.95 15.09
CA PRO A 61 -4.50 1.93 15.98
C PRO A 61 -3.72 0.61 15.94
#